data_AF-A0A949KQG9-F1
#
_entry.id   AF-A0A949KQG9-F1
#
_cell.length_a   1.000
_cell.length_b   1.000
_cell.length_c   1.000
_cell.angle_alpha   90.00
_cell.angle_beta   90.00
_cell.angle_gamma   90.00
#
_symmetry.space_group_name_H-M   'P 1'
#
loop_
_entity.id
_entity.type
_entity.pdbx_description
1 polymer ?
#
loop_
_entity_poly.entity_id
_entity_poly.type
_entity_poly.pdbx_seq_one_letter_code
_entity_poly.pdbx_strand_id
1 'polypeptide(L)' 'MGVDLLKFQVASYSGLDKIDVGVYIVTTRSFQKRMKNEVGLKWEGSLNFEKVVRYLPHFKSAIQVPIYVIGIDM' A
#
# COMPACT_ATOMS: atom_id res chain seq x y z
N MET A 1 5.66 -4.23 -9.08
CA MET A 1 4.70 -4.65 -8.03
C MET A 1 5.43 -4.61 -6.70
N GLY A 2 4.77 -4.07 -5.67
CA GLY A 2 5.42 -3.42 -4.53
C GLY A 2 6.04 -4.37 -3.52
N VAL A 3 7.37 -4.27 -3.37
CA VAL A 3 8.15 -4.91 -2.29
C VAL A 3 7.52 -4.66 -0.91
N ASP A 4 6.78 -3.56 -0.73
CA ASP A 4 6.12 -3.24 0.53
C ASP A 4 5.01 -4.24 0.93
N LEU A 5 4.26 -4.78 -0.03
CA LEU A 5 3.27 -5.83 0.27
C LEU A 5 3.96 -7.15 0.66
N LEU A 6 5.15 -7.42 0.09
CA LEU A 6 5.97 -8.57 0.48
C LEU A 6 6.53 -8.42 1.90
N LYS A 7 6.79 -7.19 2.37
CA LYS A 7 7.20 -6.95 3.77
C LYS A 7 6.10 -7.38 4.74
N PHE A 8 4.83 -7.06 4.45
CA PHE A 8 3.70 -7.53 5.26
C PHE A 8 3.59 -9.04 5.25
N GLN A 9 3.73 -9.68 4.09
CA GLN A 9 3.74 -11.14 3.98
C GLN A 9 4.86 -11.76 4.84
N VAL A 10 6.10 -11.30 4.71
CA VAL A 10 7.24 -11.83 5.46
C VAL A 10 7.12 -11.59 6.96
N ALA A 11 6.70 -10.40 7.38
CA ALA A 11 6.57 -10.05 8.79
C ALA A 11 5.39 -10.76 9.48
N SER A 12 4.30 -11.02 8.74
CA SER A 12 3.12 -11.74 9.23
C SER A 12 3.27 -13.27 9.16
N TYR A 13 4.31 -13.78 8.51
CA TYR A 13 4.48 -15.21 8.34
C TYR A 13 4.72 -15.86 9.71
N SER A 14 4.04 -16.98 9.96
CA SER A 14 4.01 -17.71 11.23
C SER A 14 5.38 -18.11 11.81
N GLY A 15 6.45 -18.05 11.01
CA GLY A 15 7.82 -18.31 11.46
C GLY A 15 8.56 -17.10 12.05
N LEU A 16 8.04 -15.89 11.86
CA LEU A 16 8.58 -14.64 12.40
C LEU A 16 7.63 -13.99 13.41
N ASP A 17 6.31 -14.05 13.14
CA ASP A 17 5.22 -13.62 14.03
C ASP A 17 5.48 -12.25 14.71
N LYS A 18 5.90 -11.26 13.90
CA LYS A 18 6.42 -9.99 14.42
C LYS A 18 5.38 -8.86 14.45
N ILE A 19 4.24 -9.03 13.77
CA ILE A 19 3.21 -8.00 13.66
C ILE A 19 1.83 -8.62 13.84
N ASP A 20 0.99 -7.95 14.63
CA ASP A 20 -0.43 -8.33 14.78
C ASP A 20 -1.35 -7.56 13.82
N VAL A 21 -0.88 -6.40 13.33
CA VAL A 21 -1.61 -5.53 12.41
C VAL A 21 -0.63 -4.76 11.52
N GLY A 22 -1.01 -4.57 10.25
CA GLY A 22 -0.28 -3.70 9.33
C GLY A 22 -1.05 -2.42 9.01
N VAL A 23 -0.38 -1.27 9.00
CA VAL A 23 -0.94 -0.02 8.49
C VAL A 23 -0.21 0.37 7.21
N TYR A 24 -0.95 0.55 6.13
CA TYR A 24 -0.38 0.93 4.84
C TYR A 24 -0.90 2.29 4.38
N ILE A 25 -0.03 3.28 4.45
CA ILE A 25 -0.32 4.68 4.12
C ILE A 25 0.17 4.96 2.70
N VAL A 26 -0.73 5.42 1.84
CA VAL A 26 -0.43 5.69 0.42
C VAL A 26 -1.20 6.92 -0.07
N THR A 27 -0.70 7.58 -1.11
CA THR A 27 -1.40 8.70 -1.74
C THR A 27 -2.54 8.24 -2.64
N THR A 28 -3.60 9.02 -2.76
CA THR A 28 -4.65 8.78 -3.76
C THR A 28 -4.15 9.09 -5.17
N ARG A 29 -4.86 8.59 -6.19
CA ARG A 29 -4.57 8.96 -7.58
C ARG A 29 -4.77 10.47 -7.81
N SER A 30 -5.72 11.08 -7.12
CA SER A 30 -5.99 12.52 -7.19
C SER A 30 -4.76 13.31 -6.72
N PHE A 31 -4.26 13.00 -5.53
CA PHE A 31 -3.04 13.58 -4.98
C PHE A 31 -1.85 13.50 -5.95
N GLN A 32 -1.60 12.30 -6.51
CA GLN A 32 -0.48 12.10 -7.44
C GLN A 32 -0.60 12.95 -8.71
N LYS A 33 -1.82 13.13 -9.23
CA LYS A 33 -2.07 14.02 -10.38
C LYS A 33 -1.82 15.48 -10.03
N ARG A 34 -2.28 15.95 -8.87
CA ARG A 34 -2.03 17.32 -8.40
C ARG A 34 -0.54 17.58 -8.23
N MET A 35 0.19 16.66 -7.60
CA MET A 35 1.65 16.77 -7.46
C MET A 35 2.39 16.88 -8.79
N LYS A 36 1.94 16.15 -9.81
CA LYS A 36 2.51 16.26 -11.15
C LYS A 36 2.23 17.61 -11.79
N ASN A 37 0.99 18.09 -11.70
CA ASN A 37 0.55 19.28 -12.41
C ASN A 37 0.97 20.58 -11.72
N GLU A 38 0.91 20.63 -10.40
CA GLU A 38 1.14 21.84 -9.60
C GLU A 38 2.60 21.96 -9.14
N VAL A 39 3.25 20.83 -8.83
CA VAL A 39 4.61 20.80 -8.25
C VAL A 39 5.65 20.20 -9.22
N GLY A 40 5.21 19.68 -10.38
CA GLY A 40 6.11 19.05 -11.35
C GLY A 40 6.69 17.70 -10.90
N LEU A 41 6.18 17.12 -9.80
CA LEU A 41 6.69 15.88 -9.25
C LEU A 41 6.12 14.65 -10.00
N LYS A 42 7.01 13.83 -10.56
CA LYS A 42 6.63 12.65 -11.35
C LYS A 42 6.31 11.45 -10.46
N TRP A 43 5.17 11.52 -9.77
CA TRP A 43 4.66 10.39 -8.95
C TRP A 43 3.68 9.51 -9.73
N GLU A 44 3.36 9.89 -10.95
CA GLU A 44 2.51 9.13 -11.84
C GLU A 44 3.19 7.80 -12.20
N GLY A 45 2.54 6.69 -11.84
CA GLY A 45 3.08 5.33 -12.01
C GLY A 45 3.41 4.64 -10.69
N SER A 46 3.60 5.40 -9.61
CA SER A 46 3.68 4.85 -8.25
C SER A 46 2.40 4.12 -7.85
N LEU A 47 2.52 3.29 -6.81
CA LEU A 47 1.36 2.67 -6.19
C LEU A 47 0.48 3.76 -5.56
N ASN A 48 -0.83 3.67 -5.75
CA ASN A 48 -1.80 4.59 -5.17
C ASN A 48 -2.89 3.80 -4.43
N PHE A 49 -3.63 4.49 -3.58
CA PHE A 49 -4.69 3.90 -2.77
C PHE A 49 -5.63 2.99 -3.57
N GLU A 50 -6.09 3.44 -4.73
CA GLU A 50 -7.04 2.72 -5.56
C GLU A 50 -6.46 1.41 -6.10
N LYS A 51 -5.18 1.43 -6.51
CA LYS A 51 -4.47 0.20 -6.90
C LYS A 51 -4.28 -0.71 -5.68
N VAL A 52 -3.88 -0.19 -4.53
CA VAL A 52 -3.66 -0.99 -3.31
C VAL A 52 -4.92 -1.72 -2.91
N VAL A 53 -6.05 -1.01 -2.76
CA VAL A 53 -7.33 -1.59 -2.38
C VAL A 53 -7.78 -2.64 -3.39
N ARG A 54 -7.50 -2.43 -4.69
CA ARG A 54 -7.81 -3.41 -5.73
C ARG A 54 -6.93 -4.67 -5.63
N TYR A 55 -5.64 -4.52 -5.32
CA TYR A 55 -4.70 -5.64 -5.36
C TYR A 55 -4.62 -6.43 -4.04
N LEU A 56 -4.75 -5.77 -2.89
CA LEU A 56 -4.59 -6.36 -1.56
C LEU A 56 -5.47 -7.61 -1.32
N PRO A 57 -6.74 -7.68 -1.78
CA PRO A 57 -7.55 -8.88 -1.64
C PRO A 57 -6.96 -10.14 -2.30
N HIS A 58 -6.11 -9.99 -3.31
CA HIS A 58 -5.43 -11.12 -3.95
C HIS A 58 -4.31 -11.72 -3.08
N PHE A 59 -3.90 -11.03 -2.00
CA PHE A 59 -2.87 -11.48 -1.07
C PHE A 59 -3.43 -12.05 0.24
N LYS A 60 -4.74 -12.29 0.34
CA LYS A 60 -5.40 -12.81 1.56
C LYS A 60 -4.82 -14.13 2.07
N SER A 61 -4.32 -15.00 1.18
CA SER A 61 -3.69 -16.27 1.57
C SER A 61 -2.24 -16.10 2.03
N ALA A 62 -1.61 -14.98 1.68
CA ALA A 62 -0.20 -14.71 1.93
C ALA A 62 0.03 -13.83 3.17
N ILE A 63 -0.92 -12.95 3.49
CA ILE A 63 -0.85 -12.06 4.65
C ILE A 63 -1.84 -12.57 5.70
N GLN A 64 -1.33 -13.02 6.84
CA GLN A 64 -2.13 -13.67 7.88
C GLN A 64 -2.72 -12.69 8.92
N VAL A 65 -2.44 -11.40 8.76
CA VAL A 65 -2.82 -10.33 9.70
C VAL A 65 -3.70 -9.28 9.01
N PRO A 66 -4.57 -8.59 9.76
CA PRO A 66 -5.34 -7.48 9.21
C PRO A 66 -4.42 -6.34 8.73
N ILE A 67 -4.74 -5.79 7.56
CA ILE A 67 -4.06 -4.63 6.99
C ILE A 67 -5.06 -3.48 6.88
N TYR A 68 -4.77 -2.37 7.54
CA TYR A 68 -5.51 -1.12 7.44
C TYR A 68 -4.87 -0.20 6.42
N VAL A 69 -5.59 0.16 5.37
CA VAL A 69 -5.08 1.01 4.27
C VAL A 69 -5.59 2.43 4.44
N ILE A 70 -4.69 3.40 4.47
CA ILE A 70 -5.00 4.83 4.60
C ILE A 70 -4.59 5.56 3.32
N GLY A 71 -5.56 6.22 2.68
CA GLY A 71 -5.34 7.10 1.54
C GLY A 71 -5.14 8.54 2.00
N ILE A 72 -4.00 9.17 1.65
CA ILE A 72 -3.77 10.60 1.87
C ILE A 72 -4.14 11.34 0.58
N ASP A 73 -4.99 12.36 0.72
CA ASP A 73 -5.39 13.27 -0.34
C ASP A 73 -5.13 14.74 0.05
N MET A 74 -5.18 15.64 -0.94
CA MET A 74 -4.98 17.09 -0.80
C MET A 74 -6.01 17.86 -1.61
#